data_AF-A0A452Z100-F1
#
_entry.id   AF-A0A452Z100-F1
#
_cell.length_a   1.000
_cell.length_b   1.000
_cell.length_c   1.000
_cell.angle_alpha   90.00
_cell.angle_beta   90.00
_cell.angle_gamma   90.00
#
_symmetry.space_group_name_H-M   'P 1'
#
loop_
_entity.id
_entity.type
_entity.pdbx_description
1 polymer ?
#
loop_
_entity_poly.entity_id
_entity_poly.type
_entity_poly.pdbx_seq_one_letter_code
_entity_poly.pdbx_strand_id
1 'polypeptide(L)'
;EMDLGIQSAASKNDPDRSLFTLQGMCMLTKLRPFVRKFLEEASNMFEMYIYTMGFKAYAIEIAKLLDPGNVYFDSKVISNSDCTQQHQKGLDVVPGADSLAVVLDDTEYVWQKHKENLILMERYHYFAASCRHSGQSLSELMQDERESDGALATILDVLKRIHTIFFDLGVGTALSSRDVRP
;
A
#
# COMPACT_ATOMS: atom_id res chain seq x y z
N GLU A 1 12.99 16.35 -12.63
CA GLU A 1 12.08 15.20 -12.80
C GLU A 1 11.20 15.45 -14.01
N MET A 2 10.86 14.41 -14.78
CA MET A 2 9.80 14.51 -15.78
C MET A 2 8.47 14.41 -15.03
N ASP A 3 7.66 15.45 -15.07
CA ASP A 3 6.26 15.38 -14.65
C ASP A 3 5.51 14.52 -15.69
N LEU A 4 5.00 13.37 -15.26
CA LEU A 4 4.35 12.40 -16.14
C LEU A 4 2.83 12.63 -16.24
N GLY A 5 2.33 13.72 -15.65
CA GLY A 5 0.99 14.25 -15.91
C GLY A 5 -0.12 13.35 -15.38
N ILE A 6 -0.45 13.50 -14.10
CA ILE A 6 -1.58 12.81 -13.47
C ILE A 6 -2.85 13.62 -13.71
N GLN A 7 -3.84 13.00 -14.34
CA GLN A 7 -5.13 13.64 -14.60
C GLN A 7 -6.26 12.75 -14.10
N SER A 8 -7.30 13.37 -13.54
CA SER A 8 -8.51 12.62 -13.20
C SER A 8 -9.19 12.12 -14.48
N ALA A 9 -9.43 10.82 -14.56
CA ALA A 9 -10.20 10.17 -15.60
C ALA A 9 -11.63 9.83 -15.12
N ALA A 10 -11.94 10.18 -13.88
CA ALA A 10 -13.22 9.95 -13.25
C ALA A 10 -14.32 10.76 -13.96
N SER A 11 -15.46 10.11 -14.22
CA SER A 11 -16.67 10.83 -14.63
C SER A 11 -17.11 11.78 -13.52
N LYS A 12 -17.84 12.85 -13.85
CA LYS A 12 -18.48 13.72 -12.84
C LYS A 12 -19.41 12.95 -11.88
N ASN A 13 -19.83 11.74 -12.26
CA ASN A 13 -20.68 10.85 -11.49
C ASN A 13 -19.92 9.78 -10.68
N ASP A 14 -18.57 9.75 -10.74
CA ASP A 14 -17.77 8.92 -9.83
C ASP A 14 -17.64 9.67 -8.49
N PRO A 15 -18.33 9.23 -7.43
CA PRO A 15 -18.39 9.95 -6.16
C PRO A 15 -17.01 10.08 -5.51
N ASP A 16 -16.11 9.11 -5.74
CA ASP A 16 -14.80 9.03 -5.08
C ASP A 16 -13.68 9.64 -5.94
N ARG A 17 -13.98 9.96 -7.20
CA ARG A 17 -13.02 10.42 -8.22
C ARG A 17 -11.72 9.63 -8.17
N SER A 18 -11.85 8.31 -8.16
CA SER A 18 -10.77 7.37 -7.83
C SER A 18 -10.04 6.86 -9.07
N LEU A 19 -10.49 7.24 -10.27
CA LEU A 19 -9.88 6.88 -11.54
C LEU A 19 -8.99 8.00 -12.10
N PHE A 20 -7.77 7.65 -12.48
CA PHE A 20 -6.74 8.58 -12.94
C PHE A 20 -6.02 8.05 -14.17
N THR A 21 -5.56 8.94 -15.03
CA THR A 21 -4.63 8.64 -16.13
C THR A 21 -3.26 9.20 -15.81
N LEU A 22 -2.22 8.36 -15.95
CA LEU A 22 -0.82 8.78 -15.95
C LEU A 22 -0.41 8.91 -17.42
N GLN A 23 -0.55 10.12 -17.98
CA GLN A 23 -0.45 10.33 -19.42
C GLN A 23 0.92 9.93 -19.99
N GLY A 24 2.01 10.30 -19.31
CA GLY A 24 3.37 9.99 -19.72
C GLY A 24 3.69 8.48 -19.71
N MET A 25 2.83 7.66 -19.11
CA MET A 25 2.97 6.20 -19.05
C MET A 25 1.87 5.45 -19.81
N CYS A 26 0.90 6.17 -20.41
CA CYS A 26 -0.29 5.57 -21.03
C CYS A 26 -1.02 4.58 -20.10
N MET A 27 -1.08 4.89 -18.80
CA MET A 27 -1.68 4.01 -17.79
C MET A 27 -2.97 4.60 -17.21
N LEU A 28 -3.93 3.72 -16.96
CA LEU A 28 -5.12 4.01 -16.16
C LEU A 28 -4.92 3.42 -14.75
N THR A 29 -5.11 4.24 -13.74
CA THR A 29 -4.91 3.90 -12.33
C THR A 29 -6.22 4.08 -11.59
N LYS A 30 -6.66 3.04 -10.89
CA LYS A 30 -7.79 3.09 -9.98
C LYS A 30 -7.25 3.02 -8.55
N LEU A 31 -7.58 4.03 -7.74
CA LEU A 31 -7.35 3.99 -6.31
C LEU A 31 -8.33 3.01 -5.66
N ARG A 32 -7.82 2.14 -4.79
CA ARG A 32 -8.65 1.22 -3.99
C ARG A 32 -9.53 2.06 -3.06
N PRO A 33 -10.84 1.74 -2.92
CA PRO A 33 -11.73 2.45 -2.02
C PRO A 33 -11.16 2.57 -0.60
N PHE A 34 -11.49 3.65 0.11
CA PHE A 34 -10.99 3.96 1.46
C PHE A 34 -9.50 4.35 1.57
N VAL A 35 -8.70 4.34 0.50
CA VAL A 35 -7.24 4.57 0.59
C VAL A 35 -6.83 5.91 1.23
N ARG A 36 -7.58 6.99 0.99
CA ARG A 36 -7.22 8.31 1.54
C ARG A 36 -7.37 8.34 3.06
N LYS A 37 -8.50 7.86 3.56
CA LYS A 37 -8.77 7.74 4.99
C LYS A 37 -7.86 6.71 5.65
N PHE A 38 -7.56 5.61 4.95
CA PHE A 38 -6.56 4.64 5.40
C PHE A 38 -5.20 5.30 5.66
N LEU A 39 -4.68 6.06 4.69
CA LEU A 39 -3.38 6.74 4.83
C LEU A 39 -3.39 7.79 5.95
N GLU A 40 -4.45 8.59 6.03
CA GLU A 40 -4.63 9.58 7.10
C GLU A 40 -4.58 8.91 8.48
N GLU A 41 -5.39 7.87 8.72
CA GLU A 41 -5.46 7.20 10.00
C GLU A 41 -4.18 6.41 10.34
N ALA A 42 -3.63 5.69 9.36
CA ALA A 42 -2.40 4.91 9.53
C ALA A 42 -1.19 5.80 9.82
N SER A 43 -1.12 7.01 9.25
CA SER A 43 -0.03 7.97 9.48
C SER A 43 0.09 8.42 10.94
N ASN A 44 -0.99 8.33 11.73
CA ASN A 44 -0.97 8.66 13.15
C ASN A 44 -0.32 7.55 14.02
N MET A 45 -0.09 6.36 13.45
CA MET A 45 0.40 5.17 14.17
C MET A 45 1.71 4.62 13.58
N PHE A 46 1.93 4.81 12.28
CA PHE A 46 3.05 4.20 11.55
C PHE A 46 3.77 5.24 10.68
N GLU A 47 5.08 5.10 10.61
CA GLU A 47 5.87 5.70 9.54
C GLU A 47 5.69 4.87 8.26
N MET A 48 5.22 5.49 7.18
CA MET A 48 4.82 4.76 5.97
C MET A 48 5.90 4.78 4.88
N TYR A 49 6.05 3.62 4.23
CA TYR A 49 6.94 3.40 3.09
C TYR A 49 6.14 2.86 1.91
N ILE A 50 6.48 3.29 0.70
CA ILE A 50 6.08 2.59 -0.52
C ILE A 50 7.21 1.63 -0.89
N TYR A 51 6.92 0.34 -1.03
CA TYR A 51 7.86 -0.63 -1.58
C TYR A 51 7.24 -1.40 -2.74
N THR A 52 7.65 -1.08 -3.97
CA THR A 52 7.14 -1.69 -5.20
C THR A 52 8.21 -2.40 -6.02
N MET A 53 7.81 -3.45 -6.73
CA MET A 53 8.62 -4.07 -7.80
C MET A 53 8.52 -3.30 -9.14
N GLY A 54 7.79 -2.18 -9.16
CA GLY A 54 7.73 -1.28 -10.30
C GLY A 54 8.97 -0.39 -10.43
N PHE A 55 9.06 0.31 -11.56
CA PHE A 55 10.12 1.30 -11.81
C PHE A 55 9.99 2.52 -10.90
N LYS A 56 11.12 3.13 -10.54
CA LYS A 56 11.18 4.32 -9.68
C LYS A 56 10.31 5.48 -10.17
N ALA A 57 10.35 5.79 -11.47
CA ALA A 57 9.53 6.86 -12.04
C ALA A 57 8.03 6.62 -11.82
N TYR A 58 7.57 5.36 -11.93
CA TYR A 58 6.18 5.00 -11.66
C TYR A 58 5.85 5.15 -10.17
N ALA A 59 6.74 4.68 -9.29
CA ALA A 59 6.55 4.76 -7.85
C ALA A 59 6.40 6.22 -7.37
N ILE A 60 7.21 7.13 -7.92
CA ILE A 60 7.15 8.57 -7.61
C ILE A 60 5.81 9.18 -8.04
N GLU A 61 5.31 8.85 -9.23
CA GLU A 61 4.01 9.38 -9.68
C GLU A 61 2.84 8.85 -8.85
N ILE A 62 2.87 7.57 -8.47
CA ILE A 62 1.86 7.02 -7.55
C ILE A 62 1.96 7.67 -6.17
N ALA A 63 3.17 7.95 -5.67
CA ALA A 63 3.35 8.67 -4.42
C ALA A 63 2.73 10.09 -4.49
N LYS A 64 2.98 10.85 -5.57
CA LYS A 64 2.36 12.17 -5.78
C LYS A 64 0.83 12.11 -5.85
N LEU A 65 0.26 11.05 -6.43
CA LEU A 65 -1.19 10.86 -6.50
C LEU A 65 -1.81 10.57 -5.13
N LEU A 66 -1.14 9.72 -4.34
CA LEU A 66 -1.61 9.31 -3.01
C LEU A 66 -1.36 10.40 -1.95
N ASP A 67 -0.25 11.12 -2.07
CA ASP A 67 0.25 12.08 -1.09
C ASP A 67 0.72 13.40 -1.76
N PRO A 68 -0.20 14.22 -2.32
CA PRO A 68 0.17 15.47 -2.97
C PRO A 68 0.84 16.48 -2.04
N GLY A 69 0.60 16.37 -0.73
CA GLY A 69 1.17 17.24 0.31
C GLY A 69 2.52 16.76 0.84
N ASN A 70 3.00 15.58 0.41
CA ASN A 70 4.23 14.96 0.89
C ASN A 70 4.26 14.76 2.43
N VAL A 71 3.12 14.36 3.01
CA VAL A 71 2.90 14.19 4.45
C VAL A 71 3.14 12.73 4.90
N TYR A 72 2.91 11.78 4.00
CA TYR A 72 2.85 10.35 4.30
C TYR A 72 4.16 9.63 3.99
N PHE A 73 4.71 9.85 2.79
CA PHE A 73 5.84 9.05 2.30
C PHE A 73 7.15 9.81 2.30
N ASP A 74 7.15 11.12 2.05
CA ASP A 74 8.38 11.91 1.89
C ASP A 74 9.37 11.23 0.93
N SER A 75 10.61 10.98 1.36
CA SER A 75 11.62 10.25 0.56
C SER A 75 11.54 8.72 0.66
N LYS A 76 10.51 8.16 1.32
CA LYS A 76 10.39 6.72 1.66
C LYS A 76 9.75 5.89 0.54
N VAL A 77 10.27 6.02 -0.67
CA VAL A 77 9.81 5.28 -1.86
C VAL A 77 10.92 4.35 -2.34
N ILE A 78 10.70 3.05 -2.18
CA ILE A 78 11.60 1.95 -2.55
C ILE A 78 11.02 1.27 -3.80
N SER A 79 11.83 1.20 -4.85
CA SER A 79 11.45 0.65 -6.16
C SER A 79 12.26 -0.59 -6.50
N ASN A 80 12.03 -1.18 -7.67
CA ASN A 80 12.77 -2.37 -8.10
C ASN A 80 14.28 -2.17 -8.20
N SER A 81 14.74 -0.95 -8.51
CA SER A 81 16.16 -0.62 -8.59
C SER A 81 16.84 -0.57 -7.23
N ASP A 82 16.06 -0.50 -6.15
CA ASP A 82 16.53 -0.43 -4.77
C ASP A 82 16.53 -1.82 -4.10
N CYS A 83 15.95 -2.85 -4.74
CA CYS A 83 15.95 -4.22 -4.24
C CYS A 83 17.37 -4.81 -4.19
N THR A 84 17.71 -5.45 -3.07
CA THR A 84 19.00 -6.14 -2.87
C THR A 84 19.03 -7.54 -3.47
N GLN A 85 17.86 -8.11 -3.75
CA GLN A 85 17.70 -9.42 -4.38
C GLN A 85 16.73 -9.37 -5.55
N GLN A 86 17.10 -10.05 -6.62
CA GLN A 86 16.29 -10.10 -7.83
C GLN A 86 14.96 -10.78 -7.53
N HIS A 87 13.85 -10.15 -7.93
CA HIS A 87 12.49 -10.66 -7.74
C HIS A 87 12.08 -10.91 -6.28
N GLN A 88 12.77 -10.31 -5.32
CA GLN A 88 12.46 -10.40 -3.90
C GLN A 88 12.48 -9.00 -3.27
N LYS A 89 11.67 -8.85 -2.23
CA LYS A 89 11.65 -7.73 -1.31
C LYS A 89 12.21 -8.18 0.04
N GLY A 90 12.80 -7.24 0.75
CA GLY A 90 13.30 -7.49 2.11
C GLY A 90 13.39 -6.21 2.91
N LEU A 91 13.28 -6.32 4.23
CA LEU A 91 13.41 -5.21 5.15
C LEU A 91 14.86 -4.76 5.34
N ASP A 92 15.83 -5.41 4.70
CA ASP A 92 17.25 -5.05 4.73
C ASP A 92 17.56 -3.66 4.12
N VAL A 93 16.62 -3.09 3.37
CA VAL A 93 16.67 -1.71 2.88
C VAL A 93 16.24 -0.67 3.93
N VAL A 94 15.65 -1.10 5.06
CA VAL A 94 15.27 -0.27 6.20
C VAL A 94 15.93 -0.83 7.47
N PRO A 95 17.12 -0.35 7.85
CA PRO A 95 17.88 -0.92 8.96
C PRO A 95 17.09 -0.96 10.28
N GLY A 96 17.07 -2.12 10.93
CA GLY A 96 16.40 -2.32 12.23
C GLY A 96 14.88 -2.50 12.15
N ALA A 97 14.32 -2.65 10.94
CA ALA A 97 12.88 -2.80 10.74
C ALA A 97 12.32 -4.19 11.08
N ASP A 98 13.14 -5.23 11.18
CA ASP A 98 12.66 -6.62 11.27
C ASP A 98 11.64 -6.88 12.40
N SER A 99 11.79 -6.24 13.56
CA SER A 99 10.85 -6.37 14.69
C SER A 99 9.87 -5.20 14.83
N LEU A 100 9.96 -4.20 13.95
CA LEU A 100 9.23 -2.93 14.06
C LEU A 100 8.36 -2.60 12.83
N ALA A 101 8.57 -3.30 11.72
CA ALA A 101 7.81 -3.08 10.50
C ALA A 101 6.74 -4.15 10.28
N VAL A 102 5.57 -3.68 9.87
CA VAL A 102 4.48 -4.49 9.32
C VAL A 102 4.46 -4.24 7.80
N VAL A 103 4.33 -5.32 7.03
CA VAL A 103 4.29 -5.27 5.57
C VAL A 103 2.87 -5.58 5.11
N LEU A 104 2.31 -4.71 4.26
CA LEU A 104 1.07 -4.98 3.54
C LEU A 104 1.40 -5.25 2.07
N ASP A 105 1.17 -6.47 1.60
CA ASP A 105 1.46 -6.85 0.21
C ASP A 105 0.48 -7.94 -0.24
N ASP A 106 0.13 -7.96 -1.53
CA ASP A 106 -0.76 -8.97 -2.12
C ASP A 106 0.01 -10.21 -2.61
N THR A 107 1.35 -10.19 -2.53
CA THR A 107 2.21 -11.21 -3.11
C THR A 107 3.16 -11.80 -2.06
N GLU A 108 2.78 -12.91 -1.44
CA GLU A 108 3.62 -13.58 -0.43
C GLU A 108 5.00 -13.99 -0.97
N TYR A 109 5.05 -14.45 -2.23
CA TYR A 109 6.28 -15.02 -2.79
C TYR A 109 7.46 -14.04 -2.80
N VAL A 110 7.23 -12.72 -2.88
CA VAL A 110 8.32 -11.74 -2.91
C VAL A 110 8.90 -11.44 -1.52
N TRP A 111 8.31 -11.94 -0.43
CA TRP A 111 8.72 -11.65 0.94
C TRP A 111 9.30 -12.86 1.68
N GLN A 112 9.97 -13.80 0.99
CA GLN A 112 10.41 -15.08 1.58
C GLN A 112 11.22 -14.91 2.88
N LYS A 113 12.06 -13.88 2.98
CA LYS A 113 12.89 -13.62 4.15
C LYS A 113 12.15 -13.00 5.34
N HIS A 114 11.06 -12.27 5.08
CA HIS A 114 10.32 -11.49 6.09
C HIS A 114 8.83 -11.84 6.05
N LYS A 115 8.51 -13.12 5.82
CA LYS A 115 7.14 -13.63 5.74
C LYS A 115 6.38 -13.39 7.05
N GLU A 116 7.08 -13.40 8.18
CA GLU A 116 6.50 -13.12 9.50
C GLU A 116 6.07 -11.66 9.67
N ASN A 117 6.58 -10.73 8.86
CA ASN A 117 6.16 -9.33 8.87
C ASN A 117 4.96 -9.06 7.94
N LEU A 118 4.59 -10.03 7.09
CA LEU A 118 3.62 -9.85 6.02
C LEU A 118 2.20 -10.09 6.51
N ILE A 119 1.36 -9.06 6.41
CA ILE A 119 -0.10 -9.20 6.34
C ILE A 119 -0.46 -9.31 4.87
N LEU A 120 -0.82 -10.54 4.45
CA LEU A 120 -1.20 -10.82 3.07
C LEU A 120 -2.54 -10.16 2.73
N MET A 121 -2.51 -9.26 1.76
CA MET A 121 -3.67 -8.54 1.25
C MET A 121 -4.39 -9.31 0.14
N GLU A 122 -5.70 -9.20 0.07
CA GLU A 122 -6.42 -9.57 -1.14
C GLU A 122 -6.02 -8.62 -2.29
N ARG A 123 -5.64 -9.20 -3.44
CA ARG A 123 -5.28 -8.43 -4.64
C ARG A 123 -6.48 -7.64 -5.15
N TYR A 124 -6.27 -6.35 -5.42
CA TYR A 124 -7.31 -5.46 -5.94
C TYR A 124 -7.47 -5.60 -7.46
N HIS A 125 -8.60 -6.18 -7.87
CA HIS A 125 -8.87 -6.60 -9.24
C HIS A 125 -9.96 -5.73 -9.90
N TYR A 126 -9.70 -4.43 -10.03
CA TYR A 126 -10.68 -3.50 -10.61
C TYR A 126 -10.85 -3.68 -12.12
N PHE A 127 -9.75 -3.66 -12.88
CA PHE A 127 -9.78 -3.78 -14.33
C PHE A 127 -9.74 -5.24 -14.78
N ALA A 128 -10.53 -5.57 -15.80
CA ALA A 128 -10.54 -6.90 -16.44
C ALA A 128 -9.14 -7.40 -16.83
N ALA A 129 -8.27 -6.51 -17.30
CA ALA A 129 -6.89 -6.85 -17.68
C ALA A 129 -6.05 -7.45 -16.53
N SER A 130 -6.42 -7.20 -15.28
CA SER A 130 -5.77 -7.73 -14.09
C SER A 130 -6.29 -9.13 -13.69
N CYS A 131 -7.50 -9.52 -14.10
CA CYS A 131 -8.20 -10.73 -13.66
C CYS A 131 -7.86 -12.01 -14.44
N ARG A 132 -6.66 -12.12 -15.04
CA ARG A 132 -6.35 -13.13 -16.07
C ARG A 132 -6.69 -14.60 -15.71
N HIS A 133 -6.92 -14.92 -14.43
CA HIS A 133 -7.33 -16.25 -13.97
C HIS A 133 -8.40 -16.23 -12.86
N SER A 134 -9.00 -15.07 -12.54
CA SER A 134 -9.82 -14.85 -11.34
C SER A 134 -11.15 -14.17 -11.69
N GLY A 135 -12.09 -14.95 -12.24
CA GLY A 135 -13.48 -14.52 -12.42
C GLY A 135 -13.66 -13.18 -13.18
N GLN A 136 -14.77 -12.51 -12.91
CA GLN A 136 -15.06 -11.17 -13.43
C GLN A 136 -14.42 -10.10 -12.55
N SER A 137 -13.89 -9.05 -13.17
CA SER A 137 -13.34 -7.87 -12.47
C SER A 137 -14.44 -7.00 -11.86
N LEU A 138 -14.08 -6.15 -10.89
CA LEU A 138 -15.02 -5.22 -10.26
C LEU A 138 -15.67 -4.28 -11.29
N SER A 139 -14.91 -3.82 -12.29
CA SER A 139 -15.44 -2.99 -13.38
C SER A 139 -16.46 -3.72 -14.25
N GLU A 140 -16.26 -5.00 -14.56
CA GLU A 140 -17.22 -5.82 -15.32
C GLU A 140 -18.49 -6.13 -14.52
N LEU A 141 -18.38 -6.22 -13.20
CA LEU A 141 -19.50 -6.39 -12.27
C LEU A 141 -20.23 -5.07 -11.98
N MET A 142 -19.70 -3.94 -12.46
CA MET A 142 -20.20 -2.59 -12.16
C MET A 142 -20.28 -2.32 -10.64
N GLN A 143 -19.31 -2.85 -9.89
CA GLN A 143 -19.22 -2.74 -8.44
C GLN A 143 -17.81 -2.30 -8.03
N ASP A 144 -17.63 -1.99 -6.74
CA ASP A 144 -16.33 -1.74 -6.14
C ASP A 144 -16.36 -2.16 -4.65
N GLU A 145 -15.22 -2.15 -3.99
CA GLU A 145 -15.16 -2.36 -2.54
C GLU A 145 -15.89 -1.23 -1.79
N ARG A 146 -16.49 -1.56 -0.63
CA ARG A 146 -17.17 -0.57 0.22
C ARG A 146 -16.19 0.09 1.18
N GLU A 147 -16.39 1.36 1.48
CA GLU A 147 -15.54 2.08 2.43
C GLU A 147 -15.69 1.60 3.88
N SER A 148 -16.84 1.03 4.25
CA SER A 148 -17.13 0.61 5.63
C SER A 148 -16.41 -0.66 6.06
N ASP A 149 -16.25 -1.60 5.13
CA ASP A 149 -15.86 -2.99 5.42
C ASP A 149 -15.12 -3.64 4.22
N GLY A 150 -14.59 -2.83 3.30
CA GLY A 150 -13.65 -3.28 2.27
C GLY A 150 -12.27 -3.60 2.86
N ALA A 151 -11.36 -4.08 2.01
CA ALA A 151 -10.10 -4.65 2.47
C ALA A 151 -9.24 -3.65 3.26
N LEU A 152 -9.15 -2.39 2.81
CA LEU A 152 -8.39 -1.36 3.53
C LEU A 152 -9.03 -0.98 4.88
N ALA A 153 -10.35 -0.98 4.98
CA ALA A 153 -11.04 -0.71 6.23
C ALA A 153 -10.77 -1.84 7.24
N THR A 154 -10.88 -3.10 6.81
CA THR A 154 -10.56 -4.26 7.65
C THR A 154 -9.10 -4.25 8.09
N ILE A 155 -8.16 -3.94 7.21
CA ILE A 155 -6.74 -3.90 7.57
C ILE A 155 -6.41 -2.73 8.49
N LEU A 156 -7.07 -1.58 8.36
CA LEU A 156 -6.88 -0.49 9.31
C LEU A 156 -7.22 -0.94 10.75
N ASP A 157 -8.30 -1.71 10.93
CA ASP A 157 -8.66 -2.25 12.24
C ASP A 157 -7.62 -3.24 12.78
N VAL A 158 -7.02 -4.05 11.90
CA VAL A 158 -5.90 -4.94 12.24
C VAL A 158 -4.68 -4.14 12.67
N LEU A 159 -4.30 -3.11 11.91
CA LEU A 159 -3.16 -2.24 12.24
C LEU A 159 -3.36 -1.51 13.57
N LYS A 160 -4.57 -1.00 13.84
CA LYS A 160 -4.92 -0.39 15.13
C LYS A 160 -4.70 -1.36 16.30
N ARG A 161 -5.14 -2.61 16.14
CA ARG A 161 -4.92 -3.67 17.15
C ARG A 161 -3.44 -3.97 17.35
N ILE A 162 -2.68 -4.15 16.27
CA ILE A 162 -1.24 -4.39 16.35
C ILE A 162 -0.54 -3.25 17.09
N HIS A 163 -0.84 -2.01 16.73
CA HIS A 163 -0.29 -0.83 17.38
C HIS A 163 -0.63 -0.78 18.88
N THR A 164 -1.90 -0.99 19.26
CA THR A 164 -2.32 -1.06 20.67
C THR A 164 -1.63 -2.19 21.43
N ILE A 165 -1.50 -3.38 20.85
CA ILE A 165 -0.79 -4.50 21.49
C ILE A 165 0.68 -4.12 21.71
N PHE A 166 1.33 -3.56 20.68
CA PHE A 166 2.73 -3.19 20.72
C PHE A 166 3.03 -2.11 21.76
N PHE A 167 2.22 -1.06 21.86
CA PHE A 167 2.48 0.08 22.76
C PHE A 167 1.80 -0.03 24.13
N ASP A 168 0.53 -0.43 24.19
CA ASP A 168 -0.30 -0.30 25.40
C ASP A 168 -0.33 -1.59 26.24
N LEU A 169 -0.31 -2.77 25.62
CA LEU A 169 -0.37 -4.04 26.37
C LEU A 169 0.99 -4.52 26.88
N GLY A 170 2.08 -3.90 26.45
CA GLY A 170 3.41 -4.21 26.95
C GLY A 170 3.84 -3.44 28.20
N VAL A 171 2.95 -2.68 28.86
CA VAL A 171 3.28 -1.90 30.07
C VAL A 171 3.99 -2.81 31.11
N GLY A 172 5.30 -2.62 31.26
CA GLY A 172 6.18 -3.46 32.09
C GLY A 172 7.37 -4.11 31.37
N THR A 173 7.36 -4.18 30.03
CA THR A 173 8.47 -4.68 29.20
C THR A 173 9.13 -3.55 28.41
N ALA A 174 10.45 -3.63 28.20
CA ALA A 174 11.20 -2.65 27.40
C ALA A 174 10.75 -2.68 25.94
N LEU A 175 10.60 -1.53 25.29
CA LEU A 175 10.20 -1.44 23.88
C LEU A 175 11.15 -2.22 22.95
N SER A 176 12.43 -2.27 23.29
CA SER A 176 13.45 -3.05 22.54
C SER A 176 13.26 -4.56 22.59
N SER A 177 12.39 -5.07 23.47
CA SER A 177 12.04 -6.49 23.58
C SER A 177 10.69 -6.84 22.98
N ARG A 178 9.98 -5.87 22.41
CA ARG A 178 8.66 -6.06 21.78
C ARG A 178 8.81 -6.27 20.29
N ASP A 179 7.83 -6.96 19.72
CA ASP A 179 7.81 -7.32 18.31
C ASP A 179 6.45 -6.97 17.72
N VAL A 180 6.44 -6.31 16.57
CA VAL A 180 5.22 -5.86 15.88
C VAL A 180 4.59 -6.95 15.02
N ARG A 181 5.31 -8.05 14.77
CA ARG A 181 4.88 -9.10 13.83
C ARG A 181 3.54 -9.73 14.28
N PRO A 182 2.57 -9.94 13.37
CA PRO A 182 1.23 -10.45 13.69
C PRO A 182 1.17 -11.89 14.21
#